data_AF-A0A377GZC4-F1
#
_entry.id   AF-A0A377GZC4-F1
#
_cell.length_a   1.000
_cell.length_b   1.000
_cell.length_c   1.000
_cell.angle_alpha   90.00
_cell.angle_beta   90.00
_cell.angle_gamma   90.00
#
_symmetry.space_group_name_H-M   'P 1'
#
loop_
_entity.id
_entity.type
_entity.pdbx_description
1 polymer ?
#
loop_
_entity_poly.entity_id
_entity_poly.type
_entity_poly.pdbx_seq_one_letter_code
_entity_poly.pdbx_strand_id
1 'polypeptide(L)'
;MSENLVDQESQVKLRFLKMQAERAFYLDEFKENIALALTEKELKSGYVYPEILEEMKKSTTAYIKLKREISLKYLKPYILEAEKNRLRYTLVDGLNLLGDIGLVVVSKEAFETNEREIVVKSMEEKFEKNGLYVEYIKYFGEALCERHYRLLKDKMPEYVFQFKKLTFLDKLFGKGCPICKIEKEKNRKW
;
A
#
# COMPACT_ATOMS: atom_id res chain seq x y z
N MET A 1 48.24 -8.58 20.13
CA MET A 1 47.42 -7.37 20.39
C MET A 1 46.89 -6.69 19.12
N SER A 2 47.17 -7.20 17.91
CA SER A 2 46.71 -6.62 16.63
C SER A 2 45.45 -7.26 16.05
N GLU A 3 45.19 -8.54 16.32
CA GLU A 3 44.03 -9.27 15.76
C GLU A 3 42.67 -8.73 16.27
N ASN A 4 42.59 -8.31 17.54
CA ASN A 4 41.35 -7.75 18.11
C ASN A 4 40.98 -6.37 17.54
N LEU A 5 41.94 -5.58 17.07
CA LEU A 5 41.67 -4.24 16.51
C LEU A 5 41.15 -4.33 15.07
N VAL A 6 41.69 -5.26 14.28
CA VAL A 6 41.26 -5.53 12.90
C VAL A 6 39.85 -6.11 12.84
N ASP A 7 39.49 -6.96 13.82
CA ASP A 7 38.12 -7.48 13.94
C ASP A 7 37.12 -6.37 14.30
N GLN A 8 37.44 -5.51 15.28
CA GLN A 8 36.57 -4.40 15.67
C GLN A 8 36.32 -3.39 14.53
N GLU A 9 37.36 -3.00 13.78
CA GLU A 9 37.22 -2.09 12.64
C GLU A 9 36.35 -2.70 11.53
N SER A 10 36.50 -4.01 11.28
CA SER A 10 35.68 -4.75 10.31
C SER A 10 34.21 -4.80 10.74
N GLN A 11 33.92 -5.05 12.02
CA GLN A 11 32.55 -5.06 12.55
C GLN A 11 31.88 -3.69 12.44
N VAL A 12 32.60 -2.60 12.74
CA VAL A 12 32.09 -1.22 12.61
C VAL A 12 31.76 -0.91 11.15
N LYS A 13 32.65 -1.27 10.22
CA LYS A 13 32.44 -1.06 8.78
C LYS A 13 31.24 -1.86 8.26
N LEU A 14 31.10 -3.12 8.68
CA LEU A 14 29.95 -3.96 8.32
C LEU A 14 28.64 -3.38 8.84
N ARG A 15 28.61 -2.91 10.10
CA ARG A 15 27.42 -2.27 10.68
C ARG A 15 27.04 -1.01 9.90
N PHE A 16 28.02 -0.18 9.57
CA PHE A 16 27.81 1.04 8.78
C PHE A 16 27.22 0.75 7.40
N LEU A 17 27.78 -0.25 6.69
CA LEU A 17 27.26 -0.68 5.39
C LEU A 17 25.82 -1.22 5.48
N LYS A 18 25.50 -1.98 6.53
CA LYS A 18 24.13 -2.46 6.78
C LYS A 18 23.15 -1.31 7.00
N MET A 19 23.51 -0.32 7.81
CA MET A 19 22.67 0.86 8.06
C MET A 19 22.44 1.68 6.79
N GLN A 20 23.47 1.85 5.95
CA GLN A 20 23.31 2.51 4.67
C GLN A 20 22.39 1.74 3.73
N ALA A 21 22.56 0.42 3.63
CA ALA A 21 21.74 -0.43 2.79
C ALA A 21 20.26 -0.40 3.22
N GLU A 22 20.00 -0.42 4.53
CA GLU A 22 18.64 -0.30 5.07
C GLU A 22 18.00 1.04 4.70
N ARG A 23 18.70 2.16 4.97
CA ARG A 23 18.22 3.49 4.60
C ARG A 23 17.95 3.61 3.12
N ALA A 24 18.86 3.11 2.28
CA ALA A 24 18.67 3.10 0.84
C ALA A 24 17.43 2.30 0.42
N PHE A 25 17.09 1.23 1.14
CA PHE A 25 15.90 0.41 0.86
C PHE A 25 14.58 1.12 1.21
N TYR A 26 14.58 1.97 2.24
CA TYR A 26 13.37 2.60 2.77
C TYR A 26 13.31 4.12 2.59
N LEU A 27 13.72 4.61 1.42
CA LEU A 27 13.64 6.04 1.08
C LEU A 27 14.40 6.94 2.07
N ASP A 28 15.58 6.51 2.47
CA ASP A 28 16.43 7.18 3.45
C ASP A 28 15.85 7.24 4.87
N GLU A 29 15.17 6.18 5.31
CA GLU A 29 14.64 6.01 6.67
C GLU A 29 15.08 4.69 7.28
N PHE A 30 15.07 4.60 8.62
CA PHE A 30 15.26 3.34 9.33
C PHE A 30 13.94 2.57 9.41
N LYS A 31 13.99 1.23 9.30
CA LYS A 31 12.79 0.39 9.35
C LYS A 31 12.00 0.58 10.66
N GLU A 32 12.70 0.81 11.76
CA GLU A 32 12.11 1.06 13.07
C GLU A 32 11.23 2.31 13.11
N ASN A 33 11.39 3.27 12.19
CA ASN A 33 10.54 4.46 12.12
C ASN A 33 9.37 4.30 11.14
N ILE A 34 9.29 3.18 10.42
CA ILE A 34 8.26 2.98 9.39
C ILE A 34 7.03 2.35 10.03
N ALA A 35 5.90 3.04 9.90
CA ALA A 35 4.60 2.54 10.27
C ALA A 35 4.07 1.58 9.20
N LEU A 36 4.03 2.04 7.95
CA LEU A 36 3.61 1.27 6.77
C LEU A 36 4.41 1.66 5.53
N ALA A 37 4.49 0.75 4.56
CA ALA A 37 5.14 0.97 3.27
C ALA A 37 4.34 0.37 2.12
N LEU A 38 4.45 0.99 0.94
CA LEU A 38 4.01 0.41 -0.33
C LEU A 38 5.19 0.25 -1.28
N THR A 39 5.15 -0.86 -2.00
CA THR A 39 6.03 -1.13 -3.13
C THR A 39 5.61 -0.31 -4.36
N GLU A 40 6.53 -0.18 -5.32
CA GLU A 40 6.27 0.40 -6.62
C GLU A 40 5.19 -0.37 -7.37
N LYS A 41 5.15 -1.71 -7.22
CA LYS A 41 4.12 -2.56 -7.83
C LYS A 41 2.74 -2.18 -7.32
N GLU A 42 2.60 -2.00 -6.01
CA GLU A 42 1.33 -1.63 -5.38
C GLU A 42 0.90 -0.22 -5.78
N LEU A 43 1.82 0.76 -5.83
CA LEU A 43 1.49 2.10 -6.31
C LEU A 43 1.10 2.12 -7.80
N LYS A 44 1.85 1.40 -8.64
CA LYS A 44 1.61 1.34 -10.09
C LYS A 44 0.36 0.54 -10.46
N SER A 45 -0.20 -0.25 -9.52
CA SER A 45 -1.51 -0.89 -9.69
C SER A 45 -2.64 0.11 -9.91
N GLY A 46 -2.47 1.35 -9.43
CA GLY A 46 -3.47 2.41 -9.49
C GLY A 46 -4.54 2.33 -8.39
N TYR A 47 -4.48 1.30 -7.54
CA TYR A 47 -5.38 1.19 -6.41
C TYR A 47 -4.93 2.09 -5.25
N VAL A 48 -5.89 2.69 -4.57
CA VAL A 48 -5.64 3.47 -3.35
C VAL A 48 -5.84 2.56 -2.15
N TYR A 49 -4.80 2.46 -1.32
CA TYR A 49 -4.74 1.63 -0.13
C TYR A 49 -5.28 2.41 1.09
N PRO A 50 -6.49 2.11 1.59
CA PRO A 50 -7.12 2.89 2.66
C PRO A 50 -6.32 2.89 3.96
N GLU A 51 -5.64 1.78 4.30
CA GLU A 51 -4.82 1.71 5.52
C GLU A 51 -3.67 2.72 5.53
N ILE A 52 -3.11 3.05 4.36
CA ILE A 52 -2.08 4.10 4.26
C ILE A 52 -2.71 5.45 4.58
N LEU A 53 -3.90 5.73 4.03
CA LEU A 53 -4.60 6.99 4.29
C LEU A 53 -5.03 7.10 5.76
N GLU A 54 -5.47 6.01 6.38
CA GLU A 54 -5.81 5.98 7.80
C GLU A 54 -4.57 6.16 8.69
N GLU A 55 -3.44 5.54 8.34
CA GLU A 55 -2.17 5.74 9.05
C GLU A 55 -1.73 7.21 8.99
N MET A 56 -1.88 7.86 7.84
CA MET A 56 -1.54 9.27 7.66
C MET A 56 -2.36 10.23 8.54
N LYS A 57 -3.55 9.82 8.99
CA LYS A 57 -4.40 10.63 9.89
C LYS A 57 -4.01 10.50 11.35
N LYS A 58 -3.21 9.50 11.73
CA LYS A 58 -2.83 9.27 13.12
C LYS A 58 -1.91 10.38 13.62
N SER A 59 -2.12 10.81 14.86
CA SER A 59 -1.27 11.82 15.52
C SER A 59 0.17 11.34 15.74
N THR A 60 0.42 10.04 15.69
CA THR A 60 1.74 9.40 15.78
C THR A 60 2.53 9.49 14.47
N THR A 61 1.90 9.83 13.35
CA THR A 61 2.56 9.95 12.05
C THR A 61 3.31 11.27 11.95
N ALA A 62 4.57 11.21 11.52
CA ALA A 62 5.43 12.36 11.37
C ALA A 62 5.34 12.96 9.97
N TYR A 63 5.49 12.12 8.94
CA TYR A 63 5.48 12.53 7.53
C TYR A 63 5.40 11.29 6.61
N ILE A 64 5.25 11.51 5.31
CA ILE A 64 5.42 10.47 4.28
C ILE A 64 6.60 10.79 3.37
N LYS A 65 7.24 9.75 2.84
CA LYS A 65 8.21 9.88 1.74
C LYS A 65 7.73 9.07 0.55
N LEU A 66 7.99 9.60 -0.65
CA LEU A 66 7.54 9.06 -1.92
C LEU A 66 8.73 9.04 -2.89
N LYS A 67 8.86 7.96 -3.66
CA LYS A 67 9.90 7.84 -4.69
C LYS A 67 9.54 8.69 -5.91
N ARG A 68 10.42 9.64 -6.28
CA ARG A 68 10.15 10.67 -7.29
C ARG A 68 9.90 10.11 -8.69
N GLU A 69 10.54 9.00 -9.03
CA GLU A 69 10.45 8.37 -10.36
C GLU A 69 9.06 7.78 -10.64
N ILE A 70 8.23 7.60 -9.60
CA ILE A 70 6.87 7.11 -9.76
C ILE A 70 6.00 8.24 -10.33
N SER A 71 5.29 7.94 -11.41
CA SER A 71 4.41 8.91 -12.07
C SER A 71 3.41 9.55 -11.09
N LEU A 72 3.33 10.89 -11.13
CA LEU A 72 2.48 11.69 -10.24
C LEU A 72 1.03 11.21 -10.18
N LYS A 73 0.49 10.63 -11.25
CA LYS A 73 -0.89 10.08 -11.26
C LYS A 73 -1.12 9.02 -10.18
N TYR A 74 -0.10 8.24 -9.83
CA TYR A 74 -0.16 7.22 -8.78
C TYR A 74 0.09 7.79 -7.39
N LEU A 75 0.92 8.84 -7.29
CA LEU A 75 1.25 9.49 -6.02
C LEU A 75 0.18 10.49 -5.56
N LYS A 76 -0.57 11.08 -6.49
CA LYS A 76 -1.55 12.15 -6.26
C LYS A 76 -2.54 11.85 -5.14
N PRO A 77 -3.15 10.64 -5.03
CA PRO A 77 -4.07 10.35 -3.93
C PRO A 77 -3.43 10.52 -2.54
N TYR A 78 -2.19 10.07 -2.38
CA TYR A 78 -1.44 10.16 -1.14
C TYR A 78 -0.96 11.59 -0.87
N ILE A 79 -0.53 12.32 -1.89
CA ILE A 79 -0.16 13.74 -1.77
C ILE A 79 -1.36 14.57 -1.29
N LEU A 80 -2.53 14.39 -1.93
CA LEU A 80 -3.75 15.11 -1.56
C LEU A 80 -4.21 14.80 -0.13
N GLU A 81 -4.12 13.54 0.31
CA GLU A 81 -4.45 13.20 1.70
C GLU A 81 -3.42 13.79 2.68
N ALA A 82 -2.13 13.84 2.32
CA ALA A 82 -1.12 14.49 3.14
C ALA A 82 -1.41 15.99 3.30
N GLU A 83 -1.70 16.68 2.19
CA GLU A 83 -2.04 18.12 2.19
C GLU A 83 -3.30 18.41 3.01
N LYS A 84 -4.35 17.61 2.84
CA LYS A 84 -5.60 17.71 3.61
C LYS A 84 -5.37 17.58 5.12
N ASN A 85 -4.49 16.68 5.54
CA ASN A 85 -4.14 16.47 6.95
C ASN A 85 -2.99 17.37 7.43
N ARG A 86 -2.49 18.28 6.58
CA ARG A 86 -1.30 19.12 6.84
C ARG A 86 -0.07 18.29 7.24
N LEU A 87 0.01 17.07 6.73
CA LEU A 87 1.12 16.15 6.94
C LEU A 87 2.23 16.48 5.93
N ARG A 88 3.47 16.60 6.41
CA ARG A 88 4.62 16.83 5.53
C ARG A 88 4.81 15.62 4.61
N TYR A 89 5.10 15.88 3.33
CA TYR A 89 5.53 14.86 2.38
C TYR A 89 6.85 15.25 1.71
N THR A 90 7.61 14.27 1.23
CA THR A 90 8.89 14.51 0.54
C THR A 90 9.05 13.56 -0.64
N LEU A 91 9.46 14.11 -1.80
CA LEU A 91 9.82 13.33 -2.98
C LEU A 91 11.33 13.03 -2.96
N VAL A 92 11.70 11.77 -2.81
CA VAL A 92 13.09 11.30 -2.71
C VAL A 92 13.60 10.84 -4.08
N ASP A 93 14.80 11.28 -4.45
CA ASP A 93 15.48 10.87 -5.68
C ASP A 93 16.01 9.43 -5.58
N GLY A 94 15.78 8.63 -6.63
CA GLY A 94 16.02 7.19 -6.66
C GLY A 94 17.43 6.75 -7.00
N LEU A 95 18.34 7.65 -7.36
CA LEU A 95 19.70 7.32 -7.81
C LEU A 95 20.50 6.48 -6.79
N ASN A 96 20.20 6.62 -5.50
CA ASN A 96 20.86 5.91 -4.41
C ASN A 96 19.91 4.98 -3.63
N LEU A 97 18.69 4.76 -4.13
CA LEU A 97 17.71 3.89 -3.47
C LEU A 97 17.89 2.44 -3.91
N LEU A 98 17.74 1.52 -2.96
CA LEU A 98 17.71 0.08 -3.19
C LEU A 98 16.26 -0.42 -3.11
N GLY A 99 15.98 -1.56 -3.73
CA GLY A 99 14.67 -2.20 -3.65
C GLY A 99 13.56 -1.50 -4.41
N ASP A 100 12.33 -1.91 -4.13
CA ASP A 100 11.12 -1.51 -4.84
C ASP A 100 10.14 -0.74 -3.95
N ILE A 101 10.56 -0.25 -2.77
CA ILE A 101 9.71 0.61 -1.95
C ILE A 101 9.50 1.95 -2.66
N GLY A 102 8.22 2.34 -2.78
CA GLY A 102 7.82 3.56 -3.46
C GLY A 102 7.17 4.61 -2.56
N LEU A 103 6.64 4.20 -1.41
CA LEU A 103 6.04 5.07 -0.41
C LEU A 103 6.31 4.50 0.98
N VAL A 104 6.69 5.37 1.92
CA VAL A 104 6.74 5.03 3.36
C VAL A 104 5.99 6.06 4.18
N VAL A 105 5.28 5.58 5.20
CA VAL A 105 4.65 6.40 6.26
C VAL A 105 5.54 6.31 7.49
N VAL A 106 6.05 7.45 7.93
CA VAL A 106 7.07 7.54 8.99
C VAL A 106 6.40 7.96 10.30
N SER A 107 6.65 7.20 11.35
CA SER A 107 6.23 7.47 12.72
C SER A 107 7.12 8.53 13.38
N LYS A 108 6.57 9.25 14.37
CA LYS A 108 7.33 10.19 15.21
C LYS A 108 8.32 9.49 16.14
N GLU A 109 7.99 8.27 16.54
CA GLU A 109 8.77 7.46 17.46
C GLU A 109 9.12 6.11 16.81
N ALA A 110 10.32 5.62 17.12
CA ALA A 110 10.77 4.31 16.70
C ALA A 110 9.93 3.22 17.38
N PHE A 111 9.57 2.20 16.62
CA PHE A 111 8.93 1.00 17.15
C PHE A 111 9.98 0.10 17.81
N GLU A 112 9.62 -0.53 18.93
CA GLU A 112 10.53 -1.35 19.74
C GLU A 112 11.14 -2.55 18.99
N THR A 113 10.44 -3.08 17.98
CA THR A 113 10.87 -4.24 17.20
C THR A 113 10.90 -3.98 15.70
N ASN A 114 11.97 -4.48 15.08
CA ASN A 114 12.20 -4.46 13.64
C ASN A 114 11.63 -5.69 12.91
N GLU A 115 11.00 -6.64 13.60
CA GLU A 115 10.41 -7.85 13.00
C GLU A 115 9.00 -7.62 12.42
N ARG A 116 8.49 -6.40 12.46
CA ARG A 116 7.14 -6.05 11.97
C ARG A 116 7.04 -6.19 10.45
N GLU A 117 5.88 -6.68 10.01
CA GLU A 117 5.43 -6.61 8.61
C GLU A 117 4.96 -5.18 8.32
N ILE A 118 5.83 -4.39 7.67
CA ILE A 118 5.54 -2.98 7.34
C ILE A 118 5.02 -2.80 5.91
N VAL A 119 5.34 -3.72 5.01
CA VAL A 119 4.86 -3.66 3.63
C VAL A 119 3.42 -4.15 3.64
N VAL A 120 2.53 -3.33 3.10
CA VAL A 120 1.12 -3.67 3.03
C VAL A 120 0.92 -4.89 2.12
N LYS A 121 -0.12 -5.68 2.39
CA LYS A 121 -0.47 -6.81 1.54
C LYS A 121 -1.05 -6.34 0.22
N SER A 122 -0.74 -7.06 -0.86
CA SER A 122 -1.29 -6.79 -2.18
C SER A 122 -2.82 -6.82 -2.17
N MET A 123 -3.43 -6.09 -3.10
CA MET A 123 -4.90 -6.05 -3.20
C MET A 123 -5.46 -7.45 -3.47
N GLU A 124 -4.81 -8.22 -4.33
CA GLU A 124 -5.15 -9.59 -4.65
C GLU A 124 -5.18 -10.47 -3.40
N GLU A 125 -4.10 -10.45 -2.60
CA GLU A 125 -4.01 -11.22 -1.37
C GLU A 125 -5.10 -10.85 -0.36
N LYS A 126 -5.45 -9.57 -0.25
CA LYS A 126 -6.53 -9.12 0.63
C LYS A 126 -7.90 -9.66 0.20
N PHE A 127 -8.21 -9.60 -1.09
CA PHE A 127 -9.46 -10.14 -1.62
C PHE A 127 -9.53 -11.66 -1.45
N GLU A 128 -8.44 -12.37 -1.72
CA GLU A 128 -8.37 -13.83 -1.52
C GLU A 128 -8.54 -14.24 -0.05
N LYS A 129 -7.83 -13.57 0.87
CA LYS A 129 -7.92 -13.86 2.32
C LYS A 129 -9.32 -13.61 2.88
N ASN A 130 -10.04 -12.65 2.31
CA ASN A 130 -11.44 -12.40 2.67
C ASN A 130 -12.41 -13.31 1.88
N GLY A 131 -11.94 -14.27 1.08
CA GLY A 131 -12.79 -15.17 0.31
C GLY A 131 -13.69 -14.42 -0.68
N LEU A 132 -13.14 -13.40 -1.32
CA LEU A 132 -13.74 -12.69 -2.45
C LEU A 132 -12.96 -13.00 -3.72
N TYR A 133 -13.61 -12.89 -4.87
CA TYR A 133 -12.94 -13.02 -6.15
C TYR A 133 -11.96 -11.87 -6.37
N VAL A 134 -10.70 -12.16 -6.72
CA VAL A 134 -9.70 -11.14 -7.07
C VAL A 134 -10.16 -10.26 -8.22
N GLU A 135 -11.05 -10.75 -9.08
CA GLU A 135 -11.57 -9.98 -10.19
C GLU A 135 -12.38 -8.74 -9.77
N TYR A 136 -12.85 -8.64 -8.53
CA TYR A 136 -13.44 -7.39 -8.00
C TYR A 136 -12.54 -6.18 -8.26
N ILE A 137 -11.23 -6.38 -8.09
CA ILE A 137 -10.21 -5.35 -8.23
C ILE A 137 -10.24 -4.70 -9.62
N LYS A 138 -10.56 -5.47 -10.67
CA LYS A 138 -10.65 -4.99 -12.06
C LYS A 138 -11.83 -4.06 -12.33
N TYR A 139 -12.81 -4.03 -11.41
CA TYR A 139 -14.06 -3.30 -11.55
C TYR A 139 -14.20 -2.19 -10.51
N PHE A 140 -13.09 -1.67 -9.97
CA PHE A 140 -13.13 -0.43 -9.19
C PHE A 140 -13.76 0.70 -10.03
N GLY A 141 -14.65 1.47 -9.41
CA GLY A 141 -15.46 2.52 -10.03
C GLY A 141 -16.77 2.02 -10.66
N GLU A 142 -16.92 0.72 -10.88
CA GLU A 142 -18.11 0.12 -11.47
C GLU A 142 -19.21 -0.14 -10.44
N ALA A 143 -20.42 -0.39 -10.96
CA ALA A 143 -21.59 -0.63 -10.14
C ALA A 143 -21.81 -2.12 -9.86
N LEU A 144 -21.97 -2.48 -8.58
CA LEU A 144 -22.27 -3.83 -8.10
C LEU A 144 -23.76 -3.99 -7.79
N CYS A 145 -24.30 -5.20 -7.96
CA CYS A 145 -25.66 -5.49 -7.50
C CYS A 145 -25.74 -5.50 -5.96
N GLU A 146 -26.96 -5.38 -5.41
CA GLU A 146 -27.21 -5.40 -3.96
C GLU A 146 -26.45 -6.54 -3.25
N ARG A 147 -26.54 -7.76 -3.81
CA ARG A 147 -25.93 -8.95 -3.21
C ARG A 147 -24.41 -8.82 -3.11
N HIS A 148 -23.74 -8.46 -4.21
CA HIS A 148 -22.28 -8.33 -4.25
C HIS A 148 -21.77 -7.11 -3.50
N TYR A 149 -22.54 -6.02 -3.52
CA TYR A 149 -22.23 -4.84 -2.72
C TYR A 149 -22.28 -5.14 -1.22
N ARG A 150 -23.33 -5.85 -0.76
CA ARG A 150 -23.42 -6.30 0.65
C ARG A 150 -22.29 -7.25 1.02
N LEU A 151 -22.02 -8.24 0.16
CA LEU A 151 -20.92 -9.18 0.39
C LEU A 151 -19.57 -8.45 0.55
N LEU A 152 -19.29 -7.48 -0.31
CA LEU A 152 -18.08 -6.65 -0.17
C LEU A 152 -18.11 -5.85 1.13
N LYS A 153 -19.24 -5.21 1.46
CA LYS A 153 -19.39 -4.41 2.68
C LYS A 153 -19.20 -5.22 3.95
N ASP A 154 -19.68 -6.46 3.98
CA ASP A 154 -19.59 -7.32 5.15
C ASP A 154 -18.16 -7.84 5.35
N LYS A 155 -17.42 -8.08 4.25
CA LYS A 155 -16.09 -8.69 4.30
C LYS A 155 -14.93 -7.70 4.27
N MET A 156 -15.08 -6.59 3.54
CA MET A 156 -14.04 -5.58 3.32
C MET A 156 -14.68 -4.18 3.28
N PRO A 157 -15.29 -3.72 4.39
CA PRO A 157 -16.04 -2.47 4.46
C PRO A 157 -15.22 -1.25 4.01
N GLU A 158 -13.92 -1.25 4.28
CA GLU A 158 -12.98 -0.20 3.93
C GLU A 158 -12.77 -0.05 2.41
N TYR A 159 -13.12 -1.05 1.60
CA TYR A 159 -13.01 -0.99 0.13
C TYR A 159 -14.34 -0.71 -0.56
N VAL A 160 -15.44 -0.57 0.19
CA VAL A 160 -16.78 -0.34 -0.38
C VAL A 160 -16.85 0.95 -1.19
N PHE A 161 -16.15 2.00 -0.76
CA PHE A 161 -16.15 3.29 -1.47
C PHE A 161 -15.56 3.21 -2.88
N GLN A 162 -14.81 2.15 -3.19
CA GLN A 162 -14.25 1.90 -4.52
C GLN A 162 -15.32 1.42 -5.52
N PHE A 163 -16.55 1.14 -5.08
CA PHE A 163 -17.62 0.63 -5.93
C PHE A 163 -18.88 1.46 -5.81
N LYS A 164 -19.64 1.51 -6.91
CA LYS A 164 -21.00 2.06 -6.92
C LYS A 164 -22.01 0.97 -6.63
N LYS A 165 -23.18 1.37 -6.15
CA LYS A 165 -24.33 0.47 -6.02
C LYS A 165 -25.20 0.59 -7.27
N LEU A 166 -25.50 -0.52 -7.93
CA LEU A 166 -26.39 -0.54 -9.09
C LEU A 166 -27.77 -0.03 -8.70
N THR A 167 -28.24 0.96 -9.45
CA THR A 167 -29.60 1.49 -9.32
C THR A 167 -30.57 0.80 -10.27
N PHE A 168 -31.87 1.07 -10.11
CA PHE A 168 -32.89 0.60 -11.05
C PHE A 168 -32.67 1.15 -12.47
N LEU A 169 -32.28 2.43 -12.59
CA LEU A 169 -31.98 3.06 -13.87
C LEU A 169 -30.81 2.37 -14.57
N ASP A 170 -29.73 2.05 -13.85
CA ASP A 170 -28.58 1.34 -14.41
C ASP A 170 -28.99 0.00 -15.05
N LYS A 171 -29.88 -0.76 -14.38
CA LYS A 171 -30.40 -2.03 -14.90
C LYS A 171 -31.24 -1.84 -16.17
N LEU A 172 -32.05 -0.78 -16.22
CA LEU A 172 -32.90 -0.47 -17.38
C LEU A 172 -32.05 -0.15 -18.64
N PHE A 173 -30.89 0.47 -18.46
CA PHE A 173 -29.91 0.72 -19.53
C PHE A 173 -28.97 -0.47 -19.79
N GLY A 174 -29.30 -1.66 -19.29
CA GLY A 174 -28.56 -2.89 -19.54
C GLY A 174 -27.24 -3.03 -18.77
N LYS A 175 -26.94 -2.15 -17.80
CA LYS A 175 -25.77 -2.35 -16.93
C LYS A 175 -26.03 -3.52 -15.99
N GLY A 176 -25.13 -4.50 -16.06
CA GLY A 176 -25.15 -5.68 -15.20
C GLY A 176 -23.99 -5.66 -14.20
N CYS A 177 -24.16 -6.36 -13.09
CA CYS A 177 -23.07 -6.55 -12.13
C CYS A 177 -21.97 -7.41 -12.79
N PRO A 178 -20.71 -6.92 -12.86
CA PRO A 178 -19.62 -7.68 -13.49
C PRO A 178 -19.32 -8.98 -12.72
N ILE A 179 -19.45 -8.96 -11.39
CA ILE A 179 -19.20 -10.14 -10.55
C ILE A 179 -20.23 -11.24 -10.78
N CYS A 180 -21.50 -10.89 -11.06
CA CYS A 180 -22.50 -11.89 -11.46
C CYS A 180 -22.09 -12.62 -12.75
N LYS A 181 -21.38 -11.95 -13.68
CA LYS A 181 -20.89 -12.59 -14.91
C LYS A 181 -19.75 -13.56 -14.58
N ILE A 182 -18.81 -13.13 -13.74
CA ILE A 182 -17.67 -13.95 -13.30
C ILE A 182 -18.13 -15.22 -12.59
N GLU A 183 -19.09 -15.10 -11.66
CA GLU A 183 -19.65 -16.28 -10.98
C GLU A 183 -20.27 -17.26 -11.97
N LYS A 184 -21.03 -16.78 -12.96
CA LYS A 184 -21.61 -17.63 -14.00
C LYS A 184 -20.54 -18.31 -14.85
N GLU A 185 -19.46 -17.61 -15.18
CA GLU A 185 -18.35 -18.15 -15.97
C GLU A 185 -17.54 -19.20 -15.19
N LYS A 186 -17.25 -18.94 -13.90
CA LYS A 186 -16.53 -19.89 -13.04
C LYS A 186 -17.36 -21.13 -12.73
N ASN A 187 -18.67 -20.96 -12.48
CA ASN A 187 -19.57 -22.08 -12.21
C ASN A 187 -19.95 -22.90 -13.46
N ARG A 188 -19.68 -22.39 -14.67
CA ARG A 188 -19.86 -23.13 -15.94
C ARG A 188 -18.65 -23.97 -16.35
N LYS A 189 -17.50 -23.75 -15.72
CA LYS A 189 -16.25 -24.48 -15.99
C LYS A 189 -16.10 -25.74 -15.14
N TRP A 190 -17.15 -26.10 -14.41
CA TRP A 190 -17.32 -27.29 -13.57
C TRP A 190 -18.66 -27.94 -13.95
#